data_AF-A0AAD3P5W1-F1
#
_entry.id   AF-A0AAD3P5W1-F1
#
_cell.length_a   1.000
_cell.length_b   1.000
_cell.length_c   1.000
_cell.angle_alpha   90.00
_cell.angle_beta   90.00
_cell.angle_gamma   90.00
#
_symmetry.space_group_name_H-M   'P 1'
#
loop_
_entity.id
_entity.type
_entity.pdbx_description
1 polymer ?
#
loop_
_entity_poly.entity_id
_entity_poly.type
_entity_poly.pdbx_seq_one_letter_code
_entity_poly.pdbx_strand_id
1 'polypeptide(L)' 'MGTILHAKKEDGMAVHPTFNVSVIFGKRDEPMVVACARQLIEHISSTGSSRSLVLSLGLKDHSLETLKAIVTLVTDNRLW' A
#
# COMPACT_ATOMS: atom_id res chain seq x y z
N MET A 1 2.26 8.15 16.73
CA MET A 1 2.60 8.28 15.31
C MET A 1 2.69 6.88 14.73
N GLY A 2 1.97 6.61 13.65
CA GLY A 2 1.93 5.30 13.00
C GLY A 2 3.12 5.04 12.07
N THR A 3 3.01 4.00 11.25
CA THR A 3 3.99 3.65 10.21
C THR A 3 3.62 4.36 8.90
N ILE A 4 4.57 5.08 8.31
CA ILE A 4 4.43 5.78 7.03
C ILE A 4 5.17 4.98 5.96
N LEU A 5 4.45 4.60 4.91
CA LEU A 5 4.93 3.84 3.77
C LEU A 5 4.75 4.65 2.50
N HIS A 6 5.68 4.48 1.59
CA HIS A 6 5.63 5.04 0.26
C HIS A 6 5.67 3.90 -0.75
N ALA A 7 4.62 3.81 -1.55
CA ALA A 7 4.45 2.81 -2.58
C ALA A 7 4.47 3.49 -3.95
N LYS A 8 5.31 2.99 -4.86
CA LYS A 8 5.38 3.50 -6.22
C LYS A 8 5.50 2.35 -7.20
N LYS A 9 4.95 2.56 -8.39
CA LYS A 9 5.27 1.71 -9.53
C LYS A 9 6.75 1.92 -9.86
N GLU A 10 7.47 0.82 -10.05
CA GLU A 10 8.85 0.85 -10.51
C GLU A 10 8.86 1.04 -12.03
N ASP A 11 9.59 2.07 -12.48
CA ASP A 11 9.82 2.35 -13.89
C ASP A 11 10.88 1.38 -14.44
N GLY A 12 10.47 0.13 -14.65
CA GLY A 12 11.26 -0.91 -15.32
C GLY A 12 10.56 -1.42 -16.58
N MET A 13 11.33 -1.92 -17.56
CA MET A 13 10.80 -2.56 -18.79
C MET A 13 10.19 -3.95 -18.55
N ALA A 14 9.64 -4.19 -17.35
CA ALA A 14 9.02 -5.47 -17.02
C ALA A 14 7.66 -5.59 -17.71
N VAL A 15 7.40 -6.75 -18.31
CA VAL A 15 6.09 -7.12 -18.90
C VAL A 15 4.96 -7.00 -17.87
N HIS A 16 5.29 -7.19 -16.58
CA HIS A 16 4.37 -7.01 -15.46
C HIS A 16 4.76 -5.78 -14.62
N PRO A 17 3.78 -4.94 -14.23
CA PRO A 17 4.05 -3.77 -13.40
C PRO A 17 4.60 -4.23 -12.03
N THR A 18 5.81 -3.79 -11.71
CA THR A 18 6.44 -4.05 -10.42
C THR A 18 6.18 -2.86 -9.50
N PHE A 19 5.86 -3.12 -8.23
CA PHE A 19 5.61 -2.09 -7.24
C PHE A 19 6.63 -2.20 -6.13
N ASN A 20 7.26 -1.08 -5.80
CA ASN A 20 8.18 -0.97 -4.68
C ASN A 20 7.51 -0.24 -3.52
N VAL A 21 7.64 -0.80 -2.32
CA VAL A 21 7.10 -0.22 -1.08
C VAL A 21 8.25 0.02 -0.12
N SER A 22 8.39 1.25 0.36
CA SER A 22 9.45 1.65 1.29
C SER A 22 8.85 2.28 2.54
N VAL A 23 9.29 1.83 3.71
CA VAL A 23 8.87 2.41 4.99
C VAL A 23 9.70 3.66 5.27
N ILE A 24 9.06 4.83 5.20
CA ILE A 24 9.70 6.13 5.47
C ILE A 24 9.85 6.34 6.97
N PHE A 25 8.82 6.00 7.74
CA PHE A 25 8.77 6.27 9.17
C PHE A 25 8.03 5.15 9.92
N GLY A 26 8.40 4.86 11.16
CA GLY A 26 7.79 3.80 11.97
C GLY A 26 8.52 2.46 11.89
N LYS A 27 7.82 1.38 12.27
CA LYS A 27 8.42 0.05 12.43
C LYS A 27 8.59 -0.62 11.07
N ARG A 28 9.83 -1.02 10.76
CA ARG A 28 10.20 -1.60 9.44
C ARG A 28 10.00 -3.11 9.36
N ASP A 29 9.81 -3.77 10.49
CA ASP A 29 9.70 -5.23 10.60
C ASP A 29 8.25 -5.73 10.61
N GLU A 30 7.34 -4.99 9.96
CA GLU A 30 5.92 -5.35 9.87
C GLU A 30 5.54 -5.70 8.43
N PRO A 31 5.87 -6.94 7.97
CA PRO A 31 5.67 -7.35 6.59
C PRO A 31 4.21 -7.28 6.15
N MET A 32 3.27 -7.45 7.09
CA MET A 32 1.84 -7.36 6.84
C MET A 32 1.43 -5.93 6.40
N VAL A 33 2.02 -4.91 7.01
CA VAL A 33 1.73 -3.50 6.69
C VAL A 33 2.30 -3.14 5.31
N VAL A 34 3.49 -3.65 4.99
CA VAL A 34 4.10 -3.52 3.66
C VAL A 34 3.25 -4.22 2.59
N ALA A 35 2.77 -5.43 2.87
CA ALA A 35 1.88 -6.17 1.97
C ALA A 35 0.55 -5.44 1.73
N CYS A 36 -0.02 -4.82 2.77
CA CYS A 36 -1.22 -4.00 2.65
C CYS A 36 -1.00 -2.80 1.72
N ALA A 37 0.08 -2.03 1.92
CA ALA A 37 0.45 -0.91 1.05
C ALA A 37 0.66 -1.37 -0.41
N ARG A 38 1.28 -2.55 -0.60
CA ARG A 38 1.48 -3.16 -1.91
C ARG A 38 0.15 -3.50 -2.60
N GLN A 39 -0.75 -4.19 -1.89
CA GLN A 39 -2.07 -4.52 -2.44
C GLN A 39 -2.86 -3.27 -2.84
N LEU A 40 -2.76 -2.21 -2.05
CA LEU A 40 -3.43 -0.94 -2.33
C LEU A 40 -2.93 -0.32 -3.64
N ILE A 41 -1.61 -0.19 -3.81
CA ILE A 41 -1.04 0.41 -5.04
C ILE A 41 -1.30 -0.47 -6.27
N GLU A 42 -1.30 -1.80 -6.10
CA GLU A 42 -1.65 -2.75 -7.16
C GLU A 42 -3.12 -2.54 -7.60
N HIS A 43 -4.04 -2.37 -6.65
CA HIS A 43 -5.45 -2.11 -6.95
C HIS A 43 -5.68 -0.74 -7.61
N ILE A 44 -5.02 0.31 -7.11
CA ILE A 44 -5.08 1.66 -7.66
C ILE A 44 -4.55 1.65 -9.10
N SER A 45 -3.43 0.99 -9.33
CA SER A 45 -2.82 0.87 -10.67
C SER A 45 -3.64 0.00 -11.61
N SER A 46 -4.28 -1.07 -11.12
CA SER A 46 -5.21 -1.89 -11.91
C SER A 46 -6.43 -1.09 -12.37
N THR A 47 -6.86 -0.12 -11.56
CA THR A 47 -7.98 0.79 -11.89
C THR A 47 -7.56 1.89 -12.90
N GLY A 48 -6.28 1.98 -13.28
CA GLY A 48 -5.78 2.91 -14.30
C GLY A 48 -4.97 4.10 -13.77
N SER A 49 -4.72 4.19 -12.46
CA SER A 49 -3.94 5.28 -11.88
C SER A 49 -2.47 4.89 -11.66
N SER A 50 -1.54 5.59 -12.29
CA SER A 50 -0.09 5.36 -12.16
C SER A 50 0.56 6.21 -11.06
N ARG A 51 -0.24 6.86 -10.21
CA ARG A 51 0.27 7.77 -9.17
C ARG A 51 0.94 7.00 -8.04
N SER A 52 1.97 7.59 -7.46
CA SER A 52 2.56 7.07 -6.23
C SER A 52 1.62 7.27 -5.04
N LEU A 53 1.63 6.31 -4.11
CA LEU A 53 0.83 6.29 -2.90
C LEU A 53 1.71 6.53 -1.68
N VAL A 54 1.31 7.47 -0.83
CA VAL A 54 1.85 7.61 0.54
C VAL A 54 0.76 7.14 1.50
N LEU A 55 1.09 6.21 2.38
CA LEU A 55 0.18 5.59 3.32
C LEU A 55 0.69 5.79 4.75
N SER A 56 -0.14 6.34 5.63
CA SER A 56 0.15 6.47 7.05
C SER A 56 -0.82 5.60 7.84
N LEU A 57 -0.32 4.52 8.46
CA LEU A 57 -1.12 3.56 9.21
C LEU A 57 -0.77 3.63 10.71
N GLY A 58 -1.71 4.11 11.51
CA GLY A 58 -1.63 4.10 12.97
C GLY A 58 -2.48 2.97 13.55
N LEU A 59 -2.09 1.72 13.30
CA LEU A 59 -2.85 0.56 13.77
C LEU A 59 -2.30 0.06 15.11
N LYS A 60 -3.22 -0.34 16.01
CA LYS A 60 -2.89 -1.02 17.27
C LYS A 60 -2.83 -2.53 17.09
N ASP A 61 -3.69 -3.05 16.21
CA ASP A 61 -3.75 -4.45 15.83
C ASP A 61 -3.38 -4.58 14.34
N HIS A 62 -2.43 -5.46 14.05
CA HIS A 62 -1.92 -5.69 12.70
C HIS A 62 -2.40 -7.02 12.12
N SER A 63 -3.60 -7.50 12.53
CA SER A 63 -4.17 -8.72 11.97
C SER A 63 -4.47 -8.60 10.48
N LEU A 64 -4.46 -9.75 9.80
CA LEU A 64 -4.80 -9.86 8.38
C LEU A 64 -6.21 -9.32 8.09
N GLU A 65 -7.16 -9.59 8.99
CA GLU A 65 -8.55 -9.18 8.85
C GLU A 65 -8.68 -7.66 8.84
N THR A 66 -8.01 -6.98 9.77
CA THR A 66 -7.99 -5.52 9.84
C THR A 66 -7.39 -4.91 8.58
N LEU A 67 -6.27 -5.45 8.09
CA LEU A 67 -5.62 -4.95 6.88
C LEU A 67 -6.48 -5.16 5.63
N LYS A 68 -7.09 -6.34 5.48
CA LYS A 68 -8.04 -6.61 4.39
C LYS A 68 -9.23 -5.67 4.43
N ALA A 69 -9.82 -5.45 5.62
CA ALA A 69 -10.93 -4.52 5.78
C ALA A 69 -10.54 -3.11 5.32
N ILE A 70 -9.34 -2.62 5.68
CA ILE A 70 -8.82 -1.32 5.24
C ILE A 70 -8.65 -1.26 3.72
N VAL A 71 -8.02 -2.29 3.12
CA VAL A 71 -7.84 -2.35 1.66
C VAL A 71 -9.20 -2.27 0.95
N THR A 72 -10.18 -3.06 1.41
CA THR A 72 -11.53 -3.04 0.86
C THR A 72 -12.19 -1.67 1.02
N LEU A 73 -12.12 -1.06 2.21
CA LEU A 73 -12.77 0.23 2.48
C LEU A 73 -12.20 1.37 1.63
N VAL A 74 -10.87 1.42 1.48
CA VAL A 74 -10.20 2.43 0.64
C VAL A 74 -10.48 2.18 -0.84
N THR A 75 -10.55 0.91 -1.24
CA THR A 75 -10.92 0.52 -2.60
C THR A 75 -12.40 0.76 -2.91
N ASP A 76 -13.27 0.78 -1.92
CA ASP A 76 -14.68 1.15 -2.11
C ASP A 76 -14.82 2.68 -2.26
N ASN A 77 -14.05 3.44 -1.48
CA ASN A 77 -14.03 4.90 -1.49
C ASN A 77 -12.94 5.46 -2.43
N ARG A 78 -12.90 5.00 -3.69
CA ARG A 78 -11.87 5.44 -4.66
C ARG A 78 -12.02 6.93 -4.96
N LEU A 79 -10.91 7.66 -4.85
CA LEU A 79 -10.81 9.09 -5.19
C LEU A 79 -9.83 9.34 -6.36
N TRP A 80 -9.46 8.28 -7.09
CA TRP A 80 -8.52 8.31 -8.21
C TRP A 80 -9.18 7.92 -9.52
#